data_AF-S9ZNE2-F1
#
_entry.id   AF-S9ZNE2-F1
#
_cell.length_a   1.000
_cell.length_b   1.000
_cell.length_c   1.000
_cell.angle_alpha   90.00
_cell.angle_beta   90.00
_cell.angle_gamma   90.00
#
_symmetry.space_group_name_H-M   'P 1'
#
loop_
_entity.id
_entity.type
_entity.pdbx_description
1 polymer ?
#
loop_
_entity_poly.entity_id
_entity_poly.type
_entity_poly.pdbx_seq_one_letter_code
_entity_poly.pdbx_strand_id
1 'polypeptide(L)'
;MAAMKDLIVLDLASVGPAARASRLLADFGMQVIKVAPVRAKGAKQVDPVFHAYGAGRGMRRMRVDLKAPNGRTLIRHLASCADVLIESYRPGVAARLGIGHEELCALNPRLVYCSTSGYGQDGPYAGWVGHDINYQAVSGYLACTALDADGIPALPGATIADGAGGGMHAALSILAALLERTHSGQGKYLDVSVTDGMLNLMSLYVDQFLATGEETHPGSGVLTGKYAWYGVYAARDGKFVSVGAIEGHFFRNLCKLLELEQFADRQYDDSAQGEMREAFRTRFLSRDRDQWVALLAAADTCIAPVLSVAEVCSDPHLRARQNFTSALHPQRGEFEQLAALLAGSARDTPQHVVAAPEHTDTNEILRAAALSEAEITRLRDEGCIE
;
A
#
# COMPACT_ATOMS: atom_id res chain seq x y z
N MET A 1 14.64 12.43 -10.36
CA MET A 1 13.57 11.63 -11.01
C MET A 1 12.89 12.37 -12.16
N ALA A 2 13.60 13.24 -12.91
CA ALA A 2 13.02 13.89 -14.09
C ALA A 2 12.64 12.88 -15.21
N ALA A 3 13.26 11.70 -15.21
CA ALA A 3 13.15 10.69 -16.28
C ALA A 3 11.77 10.01 -16.42
N MET A 4 10.89 10.06 -15.41
CA MET A 4 9.55 9.45 -15.51
C MET A 4 8.43 10.48 -15.76
N LYS A 5 8.78 11.77 -15.88
CA LYS A 5 7.79 12.84 -16.10
C LYS A 5 7.09 12.72 -17.45
N ASP A 6 7.67 12.04 -18.42
CA ASP A 6 7.06 11.88 -19.74
C ASP A 6 6.05 10.73 -19.79
N LEU A 7 5.96 9.91 -18.73
CA LEU A 7 5.04 8.78 -18.67
C LEU A 7 3.67 9.21 -18.12
N ILE A 8 2.62 8.93 -18.89
CA ILE A 8 1.24 9.29 -18.55
C ILE A 8 0.49 8.06 -18.03
N VAL A 9 -0.12 8.20 -16.86
CA VAL A 9 -0.94 7.16 -16.21
C VAL A 9 -2.38 7.64 -16.14
N LEU A 10 -3.31 6.92 -16.76
CA LEU A 10 -4.74 7.10 -16.57
C LEU A 10 -5.23 6.17 -15.46
N ASP A 11 -5.70 6.74 -14.35
CA ASP A 11 -6.24 5.98 -13.23
C ASP A 11 -7.76 6.17 -13.14
N LEU A 12 -8.51 5.14 -13.53
CA LEU A 12 -9.97 5.10 -13.51
C LEU A 12 -10.54 4.52 -12.21
N ALA A 13 -9.69 4.09 -11.28
CA ALA A 13 -10.12 3.53 -10.01
C ALA A 13 -10.57 4.63 -9.04
N SER A 14 -11.32 4.27 -8.00
CA SER A 14 -11.76 5.25 -6.98
C SER A 14 -10.90 5.20 -5.72
N VAL A 15 -10.71 4.02 -5.13
CA VAL A 15 -10.08 3.80 -3.83
C VAL A 15 -9.27 2.50 -3.80
N GLY A 16 -8.66 2.20 -2.66
CA GLY A 16 -8.08 0.89 -2.36
C GLY A 16 -6.73 0.66 -3.04
N PRO A 17 -6.45 -0.57 -3.50
CA PRO A 17 -5.17 -0.97 -4.09
C PRO A 17 -4.70 -0.06 -5.23
N ALA A 18 -5.58 0.20 -6.21
CA ALA A 18 -5.27 0.99 -7.39
C ALA A 18 -4.87 2.43 -7.05
N ALA A 19 -5.60 3.06 -6.11
CA ALA A 19 -5.30 4.41 -5.66
C ALA A 19 -3.95 4.49 -4.93
N ARG A 20 -3.52 3.41 -4.27
CA ARG A 20 -2.17 3.32 -3.68
C ARG A 20 -1.11 3.12 -4.76
N ALA A 21 -1.38 2.29 -5.77
CA ALA A 21 -0.48 2.08 -6.89
C ALA A 21 -0.22 3.37 -7.66
N SER A 22 -1.28 4.06 -8.09
CA SER A 22 -1.15 5.34 -8.80
C SER A 22 -0.49 6.41 -7.94
N ARG A 23 -0.71 6.40 -6.62
CA ARG A 23 0.01 7.29 -5.71
C ARG A 23 1.51 7.04 -5.66
N LEU A 24 1.94 5.78 -5.64
CA LEU A 24 3.35 5.42 -5.72
C LEU A 24 3.95 5.88 -7.05
N LEU A 25 3.27 5.63 -8.17
CA LEU A 25 3.73 6.06 -9.50
C LEU A 25 3.85 7.60 -9.61
N ALA A 26 2.91 8.35 -9.01
CA ALA A 26 2.99 9.81 -8.90
C ALA A 26 4.19 10.26 -8.04
N ASP A 27 4.46 9.58 -6.92
CA ASP A 27 5.64 9.85 -6.08
C ASP A 27 6.96 9.59 -6.84
N PHE A 28 6.98 8.60 -7.73
CA PHE A 28 8.10 8.36 -8.65
C PHE A 28 8.19 9.37 -9.82
N GLY A 29 7.19 10.24 -9.96
CA GLY A 29 7.21 11.38 -10.89
C GLY A 29 6.44 11.17 -12.19
N MET A 30 5.66 10.10 -12.33
CA MET A 30 4.77 9.92 -13.49
C MET A 30 3.60 10.91 -13.47
N GLN A 31 3.12 11.28 -14.65
CA GLN A 31 1.94 12.14 -14.81
C GLN A 31 0.67 11.31 -14.60
N VAL A 32 0.17 11.28 -13.37
CA VAL A 32 -1.06 10.56 -13.03
C VAL A 32 -2.27 11.46 -13.25
N ILE A 33 -3.20 11.01 -14.10
CA ILE A 33 -4.51 11.61 -14.34
C ILE A 33 -5.55 10.71 -13.68
N LYS A 34 -6.10 11.18 -12.55
CA LYS A 34 -7.19 10.51 -11.85
C LYS A 34 -8.52 10.86 -12.51
N VAL A 35 -9.21 9.86 -13.04
CA VAL A 35 -10.51 10.02 -13.70
C VAL A 35 -11.61 9.53 -12.76
N ALA A 36 -12.43 10.46 -12.29
CA ALA A 36 -13.61 10.16 -11.50
C ALA A 36 -14.88 10.21 -12.36
N PRO A 37 -15.99 9.57 -11.95
CA PRO A 37 -17.27 9.80 -12.59
C PRO A 37 -17.73 11.25 -12.40
N VAL A 38 -18.44 11.80 -13.39
CA VAL A 38 -19.19 13.06 -13.23
C VAL A 38 -20.14 12.96 -12.03
N ARG A 39 -20.31 14.06 -11.32
CA ARG A 39 -21.17 14.17 -10.14
C ARG A 39 -22.63 14.08 -10.54
N ALA A 40 -23.24 12.92 -10.31
CA ALA A 40 -24.68 12.77 -10.43
C ALA A 40 -25.38 13.44 -9.23
N LYS A 41 -26.41 14.25 -9.49
CA LYS A 41 -27.25 14.85 -8.44
C LYS A 41 -27.83 13.75 -7.54
N GLY A 42 -27.55 13.82 -6.23
CA GLY A 42 -28.09 12.89 -5.23
C GLY A 42 -27.37 11.54 -5.09
N ALA A 43 -26.32 11.27 -5.88
CA ALA A 43 -25.52 10.06 -5.72
C ALA A 43 -24.44 10.29 -4.65
N LYS A 44 -24.34 9.38 -3.68
CA LYS A 44 -23.23 9.36 -2.71
C LYS A 44 -21.97 8.84 -3.43
N GLN A 45 -21.14 9.76 -3.91
CA GLN A 45 -19.79 9.40 -4.38
C GLN A 45 -18.91 9.11 -3.17
N VAL A 46 -18.11 8.05 -3.29
CA VAL A 46 -17.06 7.75 -2.31
C VAL A 46 -15.84 8.56 -2.73
N ASP A 47 -15.80 9.82 -2.30
CA ASP A 47 -14.61 10.64 -2.39
C ASP A 47 -13.74 10.35 -1.16
N PRO A 48 -12.44 10.01 -1.32
CA PRO A 48 -11.54 9.86 -0.19
C PRO A 48 -11.49 11.13 0.66
N VAL A 49 -11.28 10.97 1.97
CA VAL A 49 -10.96 12.10 2.85
C VAL A 49 -9.72 12.85 2.35
N PHE A 50 -9.65 14.15 2.57
CA PHE A 50 -8.65 15.03 1.91
C PHE A 50 -7.18 14.60 2.09
N HIS A 51 -6.86 13.89 3.17
CA HIS A 51 -5.50 13.43 3.49
C HIS A 51 -5.21 12.01 2.98
N ALA A 52 -6.21 11.28 2.51
CA ALA A 52 -6.04 9.93 2.00
C ALA A 52 -5.10 9.91 0.79
N TYR A 53 -4.32 8.84 0.66
CA TYR A 53 -3.41 8.61 -0.47
C TYR A 53 -2.49 9.82 -0.75
N GLY A 54 -1.98 10.48 0.30
CA GLY A 54 -1.11 11.66 0.18
C GLY A 54 -1.81 12.87 -0.47
N ALA A 55 -3.11 13.04 -0.22
CA ALA A 55 -3.93 14.16 -0.65
C ALA A 55 -3.94 14.42 -2.17
N GLY A 56 -3.72 13.37 -2.97
CA GLY A 56 -3.60 13.45 -4.42
C GLY A 56 -2.35 14.19 -4.90
N ARG A 57 -1.28 14.24 -4.09
CA ARG A 57 -0.01 14.85 -4.49
C ARG A 57 0.54 14.22 -5.76
N GLY A 58 0.94 15.07 -6.70
CA GLY A 58 1.48 14.66 -8.00
C GLY A 58 0.41 14.18 -9.00
N MET A 59 -0.88 14.36 -8.70
CA MET A 59 -1.96 13.92 -9.58
C MET A 59 -2.76 15.10 -10.12
N ARG A 60 -3.19 14.98 -11.37
CA ARG A 60 -4.21 15.82 -12.00
C ARG A 60 -5.55 15.09 -11.96
N ARG A 61 -6.65 15.81 -11.95
CA ARG A 61 -8.00 15.24 -11.81
C ARG A 61 -8.89 15.63 -12.97
N MET A 62 -9.68 14.70 -13.47
CA MET A 62 -10.78 15.01 -14.37
C MET A 62 -11.99 14.15 -14.04
N ARG A 63 -13.14 14.55 -14.57
CA ARG A 63 -14.38 13.79 -14.42
C ARG A 63 -14.98 13.46 -15.77
N VAL A 64 -15.36 12.20 -15.96
CA VAL A 64 -15.90 11.67 -17.22
C VAL A 64 -17.10 10.77 -16.95
N ASP A 65 -18.17 10.92 -17.72
CA ASP A 65 -19.29 9.98 -17.72
C ASP A 65 -19.01 8.80 -18.64
N LEU A 66 -18.59 7.67 -18.05
CA LEU A 66 -18.37 6.42 -18.79
C LEU A 66 -19.67 5.75 -19.28
N LYS A 67 -20.85 6.23 -18.87
CA LYS A 67 -22.13 5.75 -19.41
C LYS A 67 -22.46 6.43 -20.75
N ALA A 68 -21.98 7.65 -20.96
CA ALA A 68 -22.15 8.37 -22.20
C ALA A 68 -21.25 7.77 -23.31
N PRO A 69 -21.76 7.52 -24.52
CA PRO A 69 -20.94 7.07 -25.65
C PRO A 69 -19.72 7.97 -25.89
N ASN A 70 -19.90 9.29 -25.86
CA ASN A 70 -18.82 10.25 -26.09
C ASN A 70 -17.82 10.31 -24.92
N GLY A 71 -18.25 10.05 -23.68
CA GLY A 71 -17.34 9.87 -22.56
C GLY A 71 -16.46 8.62 -22.70
N ARG A 72 -17.01 7.51 -23.21
CA ARG A 72 -16.22 6.32 -23.55
C ARG A 72 -15.24 6.59 -24.70
N THR A 73 -15.69 7.26 -25.75
CA THR A 73 -14.81 7.70 -26.87
C THR A 73 -13.67 8.57 -26.35
N LEU A 74 -13.94 9.47 -25.41
CA LEU A 74 -12.93 10.30 -24.78
C LEU A 74 -11.88 9.48 -24.04
N ILE A 75 -12.28 8.48 -23.23
CA ILE A 75 -11.31 7.62 -22.54
C ILE A 75 -10.47 6.81 -23.52
N ARG A 76 -11.06 6.31 -24.61
CA ARG A 76 -10.31 5.63 -25.68
C ARG A 76 -9.28 6.57 -26.32
N HIS A 77 -9.64 7.83 -26.55
CA HIS A 77 -8.72 8.86 -27.05
C HIS A 77 -7.57 9.11 -26.07
N LEU A 78 -7.86 9.33 -24.79
CA LEU A 78 -6.81 9.53 -23.78
C LEU A 78 -5.90 8.30 -23.63
N ALA A 79 -6.47 7.09 -23.68
CA ALA A 79 -5.68 5.86 -23.62
C ALA A 79 -4.78 5.66 -24.85
N SER A 80 -5.12 6.29 -25.99
CA SER A 80 -4.29 6.24 -27.20
C SER A 80 -2.95 6.96 -27.04
N CYS A 81 -2.86 7.91 -26.11
CA CYS A 81 -1.64 8.67 -25.80
C CYS A 81 -1.06 8.41 -24.40
N ALA A 82 -1.66 7.51 -23.62
CA ALA A 82 -1.18 7.13 -22.30
C ALA A 82 -0.15 5.98 -22.37
N ASP A 83 0.68 5.89 -21.34
CA ASP A 83 1.63 4.79 -21.15
C ASP A 83 1.05 3.67 -20.31
N VAL A 84 0.22 4.04 -19.33
CA VAL A 84 -0.41 3.11 -18.40
C VAL A 84 -1.88 3.47 -18.23
N LEU A 85 -2.74 2.47 -18.19
CA LEU A 85 -4.10 2.59 -17.66
C LEU A 85 -4.25 1.67 -16.44
N ILE A 86 -4.82 2.20 -15.37
CA ILE A 86 -5.17 1.45 -14.17
C ILE A 86 -6.68 1.53 -13.97
N GLU A 87 -7.32 0.38 -13.79
CA GLU A 87 -8.71 0.30 -13.40
C GLU A 87 -8.95 -0.77 -12.34
N SER A 88 -10.08 -0.67 -11.64
CA SER A 88 -10.42 -1.55 -10.52
C SER A 88 -11.88 -2.01 -10.58
N TYR A 89 -12.41 -2.19 -11.79
CA TYR A 89 -13.77 -2.66 -12.00
C TYR A 89 -13.87 -4.17 -11.78
N ARG A 90 -15.12 -4.63 -11.57
CA ARG A 90 -15.39 -6.07 -11.53
C ARG A 90 -15.07 -6.71 -12.89
N PRO A 91 -14.70 -8.00 -12.91
CA PRO A 91 -14.45 -8.71 -14.16
C PRO A 91 -15.57 -8.52 -15.19
N GLY A 92 -15.17 -8.22 -16.43
CA GLY A 92 -16.06 -7.96 -17.57
C GLY A 92 -16.69 -6.56 -17.64
N VAL A 93 -16.56 -5.71 -16.62
CA VAL A 93 -17.14 -4.35 -16.66
C VAL A 93 -16.42 -3.46 -17.68
N ALA A 94 -15.09 -3.46 -17.70
CA ALA A 94 -14.32 -2.64 -18.64
C ALA A 94 -14.61 -3.01 -20.11
N ALA A 95 -14.67 -4.32 -20.41
CA ALA A 95 -15.04 -4.83 -21.73
C ALA A 95 -16.46 -4.41 -22.14
N ARG A 96 -17.45 -4.52 -21.22
CA ARG A 96 -18.82 -4.03 -21.50
C ARG A 96 -18.89 -2.52 -21.73
N LEU A 97 -18.00 -1.77 -21.10
CA LEU A 97 -17.83 -0.33 -21.34
C LEU A 97 -17.02 -0.05 -22.62
N GLY A 98 -16.48 -1.04 -23.31
CA GLY A 98 -15.67 -0.86 -24.53
C GLY A 98 -14.35 -0.14 -24.28
N ILE A 99 -13.83 -0.25 -23.06
CA ILE A 99 -12.55 0.30 -22.60
C ILE A 99 -11.68 -0.80 -21.97
N GLY A 100 -11.93 -2.06 -22.33
CA GLY A 100 -11.13 -3.20 -21.88
C GLY A 100 -9.77 -3.23 -22.56
N HIS A 101 -8.91 -4.13 -22.07
CA HIS A 101 -7.55 -4.28 -22.58
C HIS A 101 -7.52 -4.53 -24.09
N GLU A 102 -8.37 -5.43 -24.61
CA GLU A 102 -8.40 -5.77 -26.04
C GLU A 102 -8.73 -4.54 -26.89
N GLU A 103 -9.75 -3.77 -26.51
CA GLU A 103 -10.17 -2.58 -27.26
C GLU A 103 -9.15 -1.46 -27.24
N LEU A 104 -8.45 -1.27 -26.12
CA LEU A 104 -7.48 -0.19 -25.95
C LEU A 104 -6.11 -0.55 -26.50
N CYS A 105 -5.67 -1.81 -26.37
CA CYS A 105 -4.41 -2.28 -26.94
C CYS A 105 -4.44 -2.26 -28.48
N ALA A 106 -5.61 -2.53 -29.08
CA ALA A 106 -5.81 -2.35 -30.53
C ALA A 106 -5.60 -0.89 -30.98
N LEU A 107 -5.87 0.08 -30.11
CA LEU A 107 -5.63 1.51 -30.39
C LEU A 107 -4.22 1.96 -30.04
N ASN A 108 -3.65 1.40 -28.97
CA ASN A 108 -2.31 1.70 -28.49
C ASN A 108 -1.60 0.40 -28.07
N PRO A 109 -0.85 -0.23 -29.00
CA PRO A 109 -0.11 -1.46 -28.72
C PRO A 109 0.99 -1.30 -27.66
N ARG A 110 1.32 -0.06 -27.27
CA ARG A 110 2.33 0.27 -26.25
C ARG A 110 1.73 0.43 -24.85
N LEU A 111 0.41 0.34 -24.70
CA LEU A 111 -0.28 0.57 -23.44
C LEU A 111 0.01 -0.56 -22.44
N VAL A 112 0.47 -0.20 -21.24
CA VAL A 112 0.42 -1.11 -20.08
C VAL A 112 -0.95 -0.98 -19.44
N TYR A 113 -1.78 -2.00 -19.58
CA TYR A 113 -3.13 -2.02 -19.01
C TYR A 113 -3.12 -2.85 -17.73
N CYS A 114 -3.46 -2.23 -16.60
CA CYS A 114 -3.49 -2.88 -15.29
C CYS A 114 -4.93 -2.94 -14.75
N SER A 115 -5.48 -4.15 -14.71
CA SER A 115 -6.68 -4.48 -13.96
C SER A 115 -6.30 -4.82 -12.53
N THR A 116 -6.86 -4.11 -11.57
CA THR A 116 -6.66 -4.39 -10.14
C THR A 116 -7.94 -4.92 -9.52
N SER A 117 -7.93 -6.16 -9.03
CA SER A 117 -9.11 -6.77 -8.40
C SER A 117 -8.74 -7.52 -7.13
N GLY A 118 -9.75 -7.89 -6.34
CA GLY A 118 -9.52 -8.61 -5.09
C GLY A 118 -8.95 -10.02 -5.26
N TYR A 119 -9.46 -10.75 -6.25
CA TYR A 119 -9.25 -12.19 -6.43
C TYR A 119 -8.83 -12.57 -7.86
N GLY A 120 -8.39 -11.61 -8.68
CA GLY A 120 -8.07 -11.81 -10.10
C GLY A 120 -9.26 -11.55 -11.02
N GLN A 121 -9.02 -11.61 -12.33
CA GLN A 121 -10.06 -11.49 -13.37
C GLN A 121 -10.65 -12.85 -13.74
N ASP A 122 -10.02 -13.94 -13.29
CA ASP A 122 -10.46 -15.32 -13.47
C ASP A 122 -10.43 -16.12 -12.13
N GLY A 123 -10.73 -17.41 -12.23
CA GLY A 123 -10.82 -18.30 -11.08
C GLY A 123 -12.19 -18.28 -10.37
N PRO A 124 -12.39 -19.19 -9.40
CA PRO A 124 -13.69 -19.39 -8.75
C PRO A 124 -14.17 -18.18 -7.93
N TYR A 125 -13.25 -17.30 -7.51
CA TYR A 125 -13.54 -16.14 -6.67
C TYR A 125 -13.53 -14.80 -7.43
N ALA A 126 -13.34 -14.80 -8.76
CA ALA A 126 -13.37 -13.57 -9.58
C ALA A 126 -14.63 -12.71 -9.35
N GLY A 127 -15.77 -13.35 -9.07
CA GLY A 127 -17.04 -12.67 -8.80
C GLY A 127 -17.23 -12.19 -7.36
N TRP A 128 -16.34 -12.55 -6.43
CA TRP A 128 -16.48 -12.21 -5.02
C TRP A 128 -16.17 -10.74 -4.76
N VAL A 129 -16.85 -10.18 -3.77
CA VAL A 129 -16.51 -8.87 -3.21
C VAL A 129 -15.59 -9.04 -2.02
N GLY A 130 -14.72 -8.06 -1.79
CA GLY A 130 -13.84 -8.08 -0.65
C GLY A 130 -13.32 -6.70 -0.32
N HIS A 131 -12.83 -6.58 0.90
CA HIS A 131 -11.97 -5.51 1.35
C HIS A 131 -10.69 -6.13 1.90
N ASP A 132 -9.74 -5.28 2.27
CA ASP A 132 -8.44 -5.63 2.81
C ASP A 132 -8.43 -6.91 3.70
N ILE A 133 -9.30 -6.98 4.72
CA ILE A 133 -9.40 -8.14 5.63
C ILE A 133 -9.79 -9.46 4.93
N ASN A 134 -10.63 -9.42 3.90
CA ASN A 134 -11.08 -10.62 3.21
C ASN A 134 -9.94 -11.25 2.40
N TYR A 135 -9.09 -10.43 1.79
CA TYR A 135 -7.91 -10.89 1.06
C TYR A 135 -6.86 -11.46 2.02
N GLN A 136 -6.71 -10.86 3.21
CA GLN A 136 -5.89 -11.42 4.29
C GLN A 136 -6.43 -12.78 4.77
N ALA A 137 -7.75 -12.96 4.82
CA ALA A 137 -8.37 -14.22 5.20
C ALA A 137 -8.07 -15.33 4.17
N VAL A 138 -8.33 -15.06 2.88
CA VAL A 138 -8.15 -16.05 1.80
C VAL A 138 -6.69 -16.42 1.58
N SER A 139 -5.76 -15.50 1.80
CA SER A 139 -4.31 -15.77 1.71
C SER A 139 -3.71 -16.51 2.91
N GLY A 140 -4.49 -16.78 3.96
CA GLY A 140 -4.01 -17.41 5.19
C GLY A 140 -3.27 -16.48 6.15
N TYR A 141 -3.14 -15.19 5.82
CA TYR A 141 -2.46 -14.20 6.67
C TYR A 141 -3.11 -14.09 8.06
N LEU A 142 -4.44 -14.07 8.12
CA LEU A 142 -5.15 -14.02 9.40
C LEU A 142 -4.93 -15.30 10.23
N ALA A 143 -4.83 -16.47 9.59
CA ALA A 143 -4.58 -17.72 10.29
C ALA A 143 -3.21 -17.75 10.99
N CYS A 144 -2.24 -16.96 10.52
CA CYS A 144 -0.92 -16.81 11.14
C CYS A 144 -0.85 -15.67 12.18
N THR A 145 -1.93 -14.90 12.35
CA THR A 145 -1.99 -13.76 13.27
C THR A 145 -2.32 -14.21 14.69
N ALA A 146 -1.69 -13.60 15.70
CA ALA A 146 -1.96 -13.89 17.10
C ALA A 146 -3.46 -13.84 17.43
N LEU A 147 -3.90 -14.75 18.30
CA LEU A 147 -5.29 -14.83 18.76
C LEU A 147 -5.54 -13.79 19.87
N ASP A 148 -6.76 -13.26 19.91
CA ASP A 148 -7.25 -12.44 21.00
C ASP A 148 -7.64 -13.28 22.23
N ALA A 149 -8.22 -12.63 23.24
CA ALA A 149 -8.63 -13.27 24.49
C ALA A 149 -9.72 -14.34 24.31
N ASP A 150 -10.50 -14.27 23.22
CA ASP A 150 -11.56 -15.22 22.90
C ASP A 150 -11.08 -16.34 21.96
N GLY A 151 -9.78 -16.34 21.60
CA GLY A 151 -9.19 -17.32 20.70
C GLY A 151 -9.46 -17.04 19.22
N ILE A 152 -9.83 -15.81 18.86
CA ILE A 152 -10.12 -15.38 17.49
C ILE A 152 -8.88 -14.67 16.93
N PRO A 153 -8.49 -14.88 15.65
CA PRO A 153 -7.41 -14.10 15.05
C PRO A 153 -7.63 -12.60 15.21
N ALA A 154 -6.68 -11.91 15.84
CA ALA A 154 -6.76 -10.49 16.10
C ALA A 154 -6.80 -9.71 14.77
N LEU A 155 -7.61 -8.67 14.70
CA LEU A 155 -7.70 -7.80 13.52
C LEU A 155 -6.38 -7.04 13.32
N PRO A 156 -5.65 -7.23 12.20
CA PRO A 156 -4.44 -6.48 11.93
C PRO A 156 -4.75 -5.00 11.70
N GLY A 157 -3.95 -4.11 12.29
CA GLY A 157 -4.24 -2.67 12.30
C GLY A 157 -3.89 -1.91 11.01
N ALA A 158 -3.11 -2.51 10.10
CA ALA A 158 -2.72 -1.92 8.84
C ALA A 158 -3.45 -2.58 7.66
N THR A 159 -3.78 -1.80 6.63
CA THR A 159 -4.35 -2.33 5.38
C THR A 159 -3.25 -2.94 4.50
N ILE A 160 -2.67 -4.05 4.94
CA ILE A 160 -1.50 -4.69 4.31
C ILE A 160 -1.87 -5.29 2.95
N ALA A 161 -3.09 -5.79 2.79
CA ALA A 161 -3.54 -6.36 1.53
C ALA A 161 -3.72 -5.27 0.49
N ASP A 162 -4.48 -4.21 0.79
CA ASP A 162 -4.64 -3.09 -0.13
C ASP A 162 -3.31 -2.37 -0.38
N GLY A 163 -2.49 -2.24 0.67
CA GLY A 163 -1.22 -1.54 0.66
C GLY A 163 -0.14 -2.25 -0.14
N ALA A 164 0.28 -3.41 0.35
CA ALA A 164 1.39 -4.18 -0.19
C ALA A 164 0.91 -5.22 -1.21
N GLY A 165 -0.07 -6.04 -0.85
CA GLY A 165 -0.58 -7.12 -1.71
C GLY A 165 -1.18 -6.63 -3.03
N GLY A 166 -1.86 -5.49 -3.01
CA GLY A 166 -2.43 -4.89 -4.21
C GLY A 166 -1.64 -3.70 -4.73
N GLY A 167 -1.52 -2.63 -3.93
CA GLY A 167 -0.96 -1.36 -4.37
C GLY A 167 0.52 -1.41 -4.78
N MET A 168 1.39 -1.93 -3.90
CA MET A 168 2.81 -2.08 -4.22
C MET A 168 3.04 -3.13 -5.31
N HIS A 169 2.31 -4.24 -5.28
CA HIS A 169 2.40 -5.28 -6.30
C HIS A 169 2.04 -4.73 -7.70
N ALA A 170 0.94 -3.97 -7.81
CA ALA A 170 0.54 -3.33 -9.07
C ALA A 170 1.59 -2.32 -9.55
N ALA A 171 2.10 -1.46 -8.67
CA ALA A 171 3.14 -0.49 -9.02
C ALA A 171 4.42 -1.17 -9.52
N LEU A 172 4.87 -2.25 -8.85
CA LEU A 172 6.03 -3.02 -9.27
C LEU A 172 5.82 -3.68 -10.64
N SER A 173 4.67 -4.33 -10.84
CA SER A 173 4.32 -4.97 -12.11
C SER A 173 4.23 -3.98 -13.27
N ILE A 174 3.68 -2.79 -13.02
CA ILE A 174 3.63 -1.70 -14.01
C ILE A 174 5.04 -1.22 -14.36
N LEU A 175 5.91 -0.97 -13.37
CA LEU A 175 7.29 -0.56 -13.62
C LEU A 175 8.08 -1.63 -14.40
N ALA A 176 7.89 -2.92 -14.07
CA ALA A 176 8.49 -4.02 -14.80
C ALA A 176 8.00 -4.11 -16.24
N ALA A 177 6.70 -3.96 -16.48
CA ALA A 177 6.12 -3.95 -17.83
C ALA A 177 6.59 -2.74 -18.66
N LEU A 178 6.72 -1.57 -18.03
CA LEU A 178 7.27 -0.38 -18.68
C LEU A 178 8.74 -0.56 -19.05
N LEU A 179 9.52 -1.21 -18.19
CA LEU A 179 10.92 -1.55 -18.47
C LEU A 179 11.01 -2.56 -19.63
N GLU A 180 10.22 -3.64 -19.60
CA GLU A 180 10.14 -4.63 -20.69
C GLU A 180 9.77 -3.96 -22.03
N ARG A 181 8.80 -3.03 -22.00
CA ARG A 181 8.36 -2.24 -23.17
C ARG A 181 9.49 -1.42 -23.79
N THR A 182 10.52 -1.01 -23.04
CA THR A 182 11.68 -0.29 -23.62
C THR A 182 12.47 -1.14 -24.61
N HIS A 183 12.40 -2.47 -24.48
CA HIS A 183 13.06 -3.42 -25.36
C HIS A 183 12.11 -4.00 -26.41
N SER A 184 10.90 -4.42 -25.99
CA SER A 184 9.94 -5.07 -26.89
C SER A 184 9.19 -4.07 -27.79
N GLY A 185 9.09 -2.82 -27.35
CA GLY A 185 8.21 -1.82 -27.96
C GLY A 185 6.72 -2.05 -27.72
N GLN A 186 6.33 -3.12 -27.02
CA GLN A 186 4.93 -3.52 -26.78
C GLN A 186 4.53 -3.33 -25.32
N GLY A 187 3.29 -2.96 -25.11
CA GLY A 187 2.64 -2.90 -23.80
C GLY A 187 2.34 -4.29 -23.24
N LYS A 188 1.58 -4.33 -22.14
CA LYS A 188 1.24 -5.58 -21.45
C LYS A 188 -0.07 -5.45 -20.70
N TYR A 189 -0.86 -6.52 -20.72
CA TYR A 189 -1.96 -6.69 -19.79
C TYR A 189 -1.46 -7.25 -18.47
N LEU A 190 -1.85 -6.61 -17.37
CA LEU A 190 -1.53 -6.99 -16.02
C LEU A 190 -2.85 -7.23 -15.27
N ASP A 191 -3.16 -8.50 -14.99
CA ASP A 191 -4.16 -8.88 -14.00
C ASP A 191 -3.50 -8.91 -12.62
N VAL A 192 -3.77 -7.90 -11.80
CA VAL A 192 -3.21 -7.77 -10.46
C VAL A 192 -4.28 -8.05 -9.42
N SER A 193 -4.24 -9.28 -8.91
CA SER A 193 -5.03 -9.75 -7.77
C SER A 193 -4.38 -9.32 -6.45
N VAL A 194 -5.16 -8.70 -5.56
CA VAL A 194 -4.72 -8.39 -4.18
C VAL A 194 -4.38 -9.67 -3.42
N THR A 195 -5.14 -10.74 -3.65
CA THR A 195 -4.92 -12.04 -3.00
C THR A 195 -3.62 -12.68 -3.46
N ASP A 196 -3.24 -12.54 -4.72
CA ASP A 196 -1.98 -13.11 -5.25
C ASP A 196 -0.78 -12.39 -4.65
N GLY A 197 -0.86 -11.06 -4.54
CA GLY A 197 0.19 -10.31 -3.85
C GLY A 197 0.24 -10.61 -2.35
N MET A 198 -0.89 -10.88 -1.70
CA MET A 198 -0.89 -11.41 -0.32
C MET A 198 -0.26 -12.80 -0.23
N LEU A 199 -0.52 -13.68 -1.20
CA LEU A 199 0.12 -14.99 -1.28
C LEU A 199 1.64 -14.87 -1.44
N ASN A 200 2.10 -13.90 -2.23
CA ASN A 200 3.52 -13.57 -2.35
C ASN A 200 4.13 -13.13 -1.01
N LEU A 201 3.44 -12.28 -0.25
CA LEU A 201 3.87 -11.88 1.11
C LEU A 201 3.88 -13.07 2.10
N MET A 202 3.04 -14.07 1.87
CA MET A 202 2.95 -15.31 2.65
C MET A 202 3.86 -16.43 2.15
N SER A 203 4.67 -16.19 1.11
CA SER A 203 5.47 -17.22 0.43
C SER A 203 6.30 -18.08 1.38
N LEU A 204 6.92 -17.48 2.40
CA LEU A 204 7.70 -18.25 3.39
C LEU A 204 6.91 -19.41 4.01
N TYR A 205 5.65 -19.17 4.40
CA TYR A 205 4.82 -20.17 5.08
C TYR A 205 4.11 -21.09 4.08
N VAL A 206 3.70 -20.55 2.94
CA VAL A 206 3.10 -21.34 1.85
C VAL A 206 4.12 -22.35 1.33
N ASP A 207 5.35 -21.91 1.04
CA ASP A 207 6.41 -22.77 0.54
C ASP A 207 6.84 -23.80 1.59
N GLN A 208 6.87 -23.44 2.88
CA GLN A 208 7.12 -24.40 3.96
C GLN A 208 6.07 -25.53 3.95
N PHE A 209 4.79 -25.18 3.92
CA PHE A 209 3.72 -26.18 3.89
C PHE A 209 3.79 -27.04 2.63
N LEU A 210 4.02 -26.44 1.46
CA LEU A 210 4.15 -27.18 0.21
C LEU A 210 5.36 -28.14 0.20
N ALA A 211 6.47 -27.76 0.85
CA ALA A 211 7.68 -28.56 0.90
C ALA A 211 7.65 -29.67 1.98
N THR A 212 6.95 -29.45 3.10
CA THR A 212 7.08 -30.29 4.31
C THR A 212 5.74 -30.83 4.85
N GLY A 213 4.62 -30.21 4.49
CA GLY A 213 3.31 -30.46 5.12
C GLY A 213 3.15 -29.84 6.50
N GLU A 214 4.14 -29.10 7.01
CA GLU A 214 4.07 -28.45 8.31
C GLU A 214 3.19 -27.20 8.27
N GLU A 215 2.20 -27.15 9.14
CA GLU A 215 1.27 -26.02 9.25
C GLU A 215 1.88 -24.86 10.04
N THR A 216 1.74 -23.64 9.52
CA THR A 216 2.10 -22.43 10.26
C THR A 216 0.87 -21.87 10.96
N HIS A 217 0.99 -21.64 12.26
CA HIS A 217 -0.04 -21.03 13.10
C HIS A 217 0.62 -20.13 14.17
N PRO A 218 -0.14 -19.35 14.94
CA PRO A 218 0.43 -18.51 16.00
C PRO A 218 1.20 -19.39 16.99
N GLY A 219 2.44 -19.00 17.29
CA GLY A 219 3.35 -19.71 18.18
C GLY A 219 4.02 -20.96 17.58
N SER A 220 3.83 -21.30 16.30
CA SER A 220 4.43 -22.50 15.70
C SER A 220 5.92 -22.35 15.35
N GLY A 221 6.38 -21.13 15.07
CA GLY A 221 7.73 -20.85 14.58
C GLY A 221 8.32 -19.54 15.09
N VAL A 222 9.53 -19.22 14.62
CA VAL A 222 10.28 -18.02 15.07
C VAL A 222 9.45 -16.76 14.86
N LEU A 223 8.99 -16.52 13.64
CA LEU A 223 8.31 -15.30 13.25
C LEU A 223 6.84 -15.25 13.65
N THR A 224 6.30 -16.35 14.20
CA THR A 224 4.93 -16.43 14.74
C THR A 224 4.88 -16.43 16.27
N GLY A 225 6.03 -16.20 16.94
CA GLY A 225 6.08 -15.96 18.39
C GLY A 225 6.34 -17.20 19.25
N LYS A 226 6.82 -18.32 18.67
CA LYS A 226 7.17 -19.54 19.41
C LYS A 226 8.13 -19.26 20.56
N TYR A 227 9.16 -18.45 20.30
CA TYR A 227 10.26 -18.22 21.22
C TYR A 227 10.13 -16.91 22.01
N ALA A 228 10.62 -16.88 23.24
CA ALA A 228 10.54 -15.71 24.13
C ALA A 228 11.30 -14.49 23.58
N TRP A 229 12.38 -14.71 22.83
CA TRP A 229 13.20 -13.66 22.23
C TRP A 229 12.66 -13.13 20.89
N TYR A 230 11.45 -13.51 20.49
CA TYR A 230 10.74 -12.91 19.37
C TYR A 230 9.28 -12.61 19.77
N GLY A 231 9.00 -11.37 20.18
CA GLY A 231 7.69 -11.01 20.70
C GLY A 231 7.57 -9.57 21.20
N VAL A 232 6.44 -9.25 21.83
CA VAL A 232 6.11 -7.92 22.37
C VAL A 232 5.86 -8.02 23.87
N TYR A 233 6.45 -7.12 24.64
CA TYR A 233 6.39 -7.12 26.11
C TYR A 233 5.93 -5.76 26.64
N ALA A 234 5.05 -5.80 27.64
CA ALA A 234 4.64 -4.60 28.36
C ALA A 234 5.76 -4.12 29.29
N ALA A 235 5.96 -2.81 29.33
CA ALA A 235 6.79 -2.11 30.29
C ALA A 235 5.94 -1.57 31.45
N ARG A 236 6.59 -1.04 32.49
CA ARG A 236 5.92 -0.56 33.72
C ARG A 236 4.83 0.49 33.47
N ASP A 237 5.05 1.35 32.48
CA ASP A 237 4.17 2.44 32.09
C ASP A 237 2.99 2.01 31.20
N GLY A 238 2.81 0.70 30.99
CA GLY A 238 1.75 0.14 30.14
C GLY A 238 2.01 0.30 28.63
N LYS A 239 3.16 0.84 28.24
CA LYS A 239 3.64 0.85 26.85
C LYS A 239 4.41 -0.43 26.55
N PHE A 240 4.79 -0.65 25.28
CA PHE A 240 5.37 -1.93 24.86
C PHE A 240 6.74 -1.79 24.19
N VAL A 241 7.57 -2.81 24.36
CA VAL A 241 8.82 -3.02 23.61
C VAL A 241 8.69 -4.27 22.73
N SER A 242 9.22 -4.22 21.51
CA SER A 242 9.41 -5.40 20.66
C SER A 242 10.80 -5.99 20.88
N VAL A 243 10.87 -7.32 20.89
CA VAL A 243 12.09 -8.12 20.94
C VAL A 243 12.16 -8.94 19.67
N GLY A 244 13.28 -8.85 18.94
CA GLY A 244 13.55 -9.65 17.74
C GLY A 244 14.98 -10.19 17.73
N ALA A 245 15.45 -10.72 18.85
CA ALA A 245 16.83 -11.17 19.03
C ALA A 245 17.04 -12.58 18.48
N ILE A 246 17.00 -12.73 17.15
CA ILE A 246 17.12 -14.03 16.45
C ILE A 246 18.55 -14.56 16.56
N GLU A 247 19.55 -13.71 16.35
CA GLU A 247 20.95 -14.12 16.36
C GLU A 247 21.46 -14.29 17.80
N GLY A 248 22.16 -15.40 18.05
CA GLY A 248 22.54 -15.77 19.43
C GLY A 248 23.44 -14.78 20.16
N HIS A 249 24.23 -13.97 19.46
CA HIS A 249 25.04 -12.93 20.11
C HIS A 249 24.19 -11.75 20.59
N PHE A 250 23.17 -11.33 19.83
CA PHE A 250 22.20 -10.33 20.27
C PHE A 250 21.35 -10.84 21.43
N PHE A 251 20.91 -12.11 21.37
CA PHE A 251 20.18 -12.74 22.46
C PHE A 251 20.99 -12.83 23.75
N ARG A 252 22.25 -13.27 23.69
CA ARG A 252 23.14 -13.30 24.87
C ARG A 252 23.33 -11.91 25.47
N ASN A 253 23.49 -10.88 24.62
CA ASN A 253 23.64 -9.53 25.12
C ASN A 253 22.34 -8.99 25.75
N LEU A 254 21.19 -9.32 25.17
CA LEU A 254 19.89 -9.04 25.76
C LEU A 254 19.77 -9.69 27.14
N CYS A 255 20.05 -11.00 27.27
CA CYS A 255 20.04 -11.71 28.55
C CYS A 255 20.92 -11.01 29.59
N LYS A 256 22.15 -10.64 29.23
CA LYS A 256 23.06 -9.92 30.12
C LYS A 256 22.48 -8.59 30.60
N LEU A 257 21.97 -7.75 29.69
CA LEU A 257 21.44 -6.43 30.05
C LEU A 257 20.08 -6.51 30.80
N LEU A 258 19.37 -7.62 30.63
CA LEU A 258 18.18 -7.95 31.40
C LEU A 258 18.49 -8.63 32.74
N GLU A 259 19.76 -8.96 33.05
CA GLU A 259 20.16 -9.77 34.23
C GLU A 259 19.48 -11.15 34.24
N LEU A 260 19.46 -11.80 33.07
CA LEU A 260 18.84 -13.09 32.78
C LEU A 260 19.83 -14.06 32.10
N GLU A 261 21.10 -14.02 32.49
CA GLU A 261 22.19 -14.81 31.92
C GLU A 261 21.97 -16.33 32.03
N GLN A 262 21.15 -16.80 32.96
CA GLN A 262 20.77 -18.22 33.06
C GLN A 262 20.11 -18.77 31.78
N PHE A 263 19.58 -17.90 30.92
CA PHE A 263 18.98 -18.28 29.64
C PHE A 263 19.92 -18.12 28.44
N ALA A 264 21.11 -17.54 28.60
CA ALA A 264 21.99 -17.13 27.52
C ALA A 264 22.32 -18.25 26.50
N ASP A 265 22.42 -19.49 26.96
CA ASP A 265 22.71 -20.67 26.14
C ASP A 265 21.48 -21.57 25.90
N ARG A 266 20.28 -21.10 26.30
CA ARG A 266 19.00 -21.83 26.19
C ARG A 266 18.05 -21.22 25.15
N GLN A 267 18.58 -20.43 24.21
CA GLN A 267 17.80 -19.67 23.23
C GLN A 267 16.73 -20.53 22.52
N TYR A 268 17.12 -21.68 21.98
CA TYR A 268 16.23 -22.61 21.25
C TYR A 268 15.82 -23.84 22.08
N ASP A 269 15.99 -23.80 23.40
CA ASP A 269 15.49 -24.85 24.30
C ASP A 269 13.98 -24.68 24.46
N ASP A 270 13.19 -25.55 23.80
CA ASP A 270 11.73 -25.52 23.84
C ASP A 270 11.18 -25.67 25.28
N SER A 271 11.88 -26.42 26.15
CA SER A 271 11.47 -26.60 27.55
C SER A 271 11.67 -25.33 28.40
N ALA A 272 12.56 -24.43 27.97
CA ALA A 272 12.87 -23.19 28.67
C ALA A 272 11.95 -22.02 28.30
N GLN A 273 11.23 -22.09 27.16
CA GLN A 273 10.57 -20.91 26.58
C GLN A 273 9.49 -20.32 27.49
N GLY A 274 8.74 -21.15 28.21
CA GLY A 274 7.74 -20.69 29.17
C GLY A 274 8.36 -19.88 30.32
N GLU A 275 9.38 -20.45 30.96
CA GLU A 275 10.14 -19.82 32.05
C GLU A 275 10.80 -18.52 31.58
N MET A 276 11.47 -18.56 30.42
CA MET A 276 12.17 -17.42 29.83
C MET A 276 11.20 -16.28 29.50
N ARG A 277 10.04 -16.58 28.94
CA ARG A 277 9.01 -15.59 28.59
C ARG A 277 8.46 -14.88 29.83
N GLU A 278 8.24 -15.62 30.92
CA GLU A 278 7.77 -15.03 32.17
C GLU A 278 8.86 -14.17 32.83
N ALA A 279 10.12 -14.61 32.78
CA ALA A 279 11.24 -13.80 33.24
C ALA A 279 11.39 -12.51 32.44
N PHE A 280 11.24 -12.56 31.11
CA PHE A 280 11.25 -11.38 30.24
C PHE A 280 10.10 -10.44 30.59
N ARG A 281 8.87 -10.96 30.71
CA ARG A 281 7.68 -10.19 31.12
C ARG A 281 7.91 -9.48 32.45
N THR A 282 8.33 -10.21 33.48
CA THR A 282 8.61 -9.67 34.81
C THR A 282 9.69 -8.60 34.74
N ARG A 283 10.77 -8.85 33.99
CA ARG A 283 11.88 -7.91 33.89
C ARG A 283 11.44 -6.62 33.20
N PHE A 284 10.74 -6.69 32.06
CA PHE A 284 10.30 -5.50 31.34
C PHE A 284 9.34 -4.62 32.16
N LEU A 285 8.56 -5.19 33.09
CA LEU A 285 7.71 -4.43 34.02
C LEU A 285 8.48 -3.63 35.09
N SER A 286 9.80 -3.77 35.22
CA SER A 286 10.57 -3.05 36.24
C SER A 286 10.93 -1.60 35.85
N ARG A 287 10.83 -1.24 34.57
CA ARG A 287 11.14 0.11 34.05
C ARG A 287 10.14 0.53 32.98
N ASP A 288 10.07 1.82 32.70
CA ASP A 288 9.22 2.36 31.63
C ASP A 288 9.82 2.03 30.26
N ARG A 289 8.99 2.00 29.19
CA ARG A 289 9.43 1.61 27.83
C ARG A 289 10.67 2.38 27.39
N ASP A 290 10.66 3.71 27.53
CA ASP A 290 11.72 4.56 26.99
C ASP A 290 13.03 4.42 27.80
N GLN A 291 12.95 4.03 29.08
CA GLN A 291 14.13 3.67 29.88
C GLN A 291 14.77 2.36 29.39
N TRP A 292 13.95 1.38 28.97
CA TRP A 292 14.44 0.16 28.33
C TRP A 292 15.09 0.45 26.98
N VAL A 293 14.45 1.24 26.14
CA VAL A 293 14.97 1.61 24.82
C VAL A 293 16.31 2.32 24.95
N ALA A 294 16.45 3.26 25.88
CA ALA A 294 17.72 3.96 26.14
C ALA A 294 18.87 3.01 26.55
N LEU A 295 18.55 1.93 27.27
CA LEU A 295 19.54 0.94 27.70
C LEU A 295 19.88 -0.09 26.60
N LEU A 296 18.87 -0.54 25.84
CA LEU A 296 18.96 -1.75 25.03
C LEU A 296 19.13 -1.46 23.53
N ALA A 297 18.46 -0.44 22.98
CA ALA A 297 18.29 -0.32 21.52
C ALA A 297 19.61 -0.10 20.75
N ALA A 298 20.56 0.64 21.34
CA ALA A 298 21.88 0.88 20.75
C ALA A 298 22.94 -0.14 21.22
N ALA A 299 22.54 -1.18 21.95
CA ALA A 299 23.42 -2.16 22.55
C ALA A 299 23.29 -3.53 21.88
N ASP A 300 23.03 -3.61 20.57
CA ASP A 300 23.01 -4.89 19.85
C ASP A 300 22.09 -5.95 20.50
N THR A 301 20.86 -5.57 20.87
CA THR A 301 19.88 -6.49 21.49
C THR A 301 18.62 -6.72 20.66
N CYS A 302 18.50 -6.08 19.49
CA CYS A 302 17.30 -6.11 18.65
C CYS A 302 16.00 -5.75 19.40
N ILE A 303 16.06 -4.66 20.17
CA ILE A 303 14.91 -4.08 20.89
C ILE A 303 14.49 -2.76 20.24
N ALA A 304 13.18 -2.54 20.10
CA ALA A 304 12.62 -1.26 19.68
C ALA A 304 11.35 -0.91 20.47
N PRO A 305 11.00 0.38 20.61
CA PRO A 305 9.70 0.76 21.16
C PRO A 305 8.57 0.41 20.18
N VAL A 306 7.44 -0.05 20.72
CA VAL A 306 6.16 -0.01 19.99
C VAL A 306 5.63 1.42 20.10
N LEU A 307 5.67 2.16 18.99
CA LEU A 307 5.25 3.55 18.91
C LEU A 307 3.78 3.65 18.47
N SER A 308 3.04 4.54 19.11
CA SER A 308 1.76 5.03 18.58
C SER A 308 1.98 5.89 17.33
N VAL A 309 0.92 6.14 16.54
CA VAL A 309 1.01 7.03 15.36
C VAL A 309 1.51 8.43 15.72
N ALA A 310 1.10 8.97 16.88
CA ALA A 310 1.56 10.28 17.35
C ALA A 310 3.07 10.29 17.70
N GLU A 311 3.57 9.21 18.29
CA GLU A 311 5.00 9.04 18.57
C GLU A 311 5.80 8.86 17.28
N VAL A 312 5.31 8.07 16.31
CA VAL A 312 5.90 7.95 14.96
C VAL A 312 6.05 9.32 14.30
N CYS A 313 5.02 10.17 14.38
CA CYS A 313 5.04 11.51 13.82
C CYS A 313 6.01 12.46 14.54
N SER A 314 6.45 12.17 15.77
CA SER A 314 7.40 13.01 16.52
C SER A 314 8.78 12.36 16.68
N ASP A 315 8.96 11.14 16.17
CA ASP A 315 10.19 10.37 16.31
C ASP A 315 11.40 11.07 15.65
N PRO A 316 12.52 11.29 16.38
CA PRO A 316 13.69 11.99 15.86
C PRO A 316 14.32 11.32 14.64
N HIS A 317 14.34 9.98 14.58
CA HIS A 317 14.93 9.25 13.46
C HIS A 317 14.09 9.42 12.19
N LEU A 318 12.76 9.26 12.29
CA LEU A 318 11.86 9.42 11.15
C LEU A 318 11.79 10.87 10.67
N ARG A 319 11.91 11.85 11.58
CA ARG A 319 12.03 13.28 11.26
C ARG A 319 13.34 13.60 10.55
N ALA A 320 14.48 13.12 11.05
CA ALA A 320 15.79 13.32 10.42
C ALA A 320 15.85 12.74 9.00
N ARG A 321 15.09 11.67 8.73
CA ARG A 321 14.93 11.06 7.39
C ARG A 321 13.95 11.79 6.48
N GLN A 322 13.41 12.93 6.93
CA GLN A 322 12.47 13.78 6.20
C GLN A 322 11.24 13.03 5.70
N ASN A 323 10.78 12.00 6.42
CA ASN A 323 9.65 11.14 6.03
C ASN A 323 8.29 11.84 6.10
N PHE A 324 8.25 13.05 6.64
CA PHE A 324 7.08 13.91 6.71
C PHE A 324 7.35 15.19 5.90
N THR A 325 6.31 15.72 5.27
CA THR A 325 6.38 16.94 4.46
C THR A 325 5.15 17.80 4.69
N SER A 326 5.30 19.11 4.46
CA SER A 326 4.20 20.06 4.56
C SER A 326 3.30 20.00 3.31
N ALA A 327 2.02 20.25 3.52
CA ALA A 327 1.00 20.45 2.51
C ALA A 327 0.03 21.56 2.92
N LEU A 328 -0.59 22.21 1.95
CA LEU A 328 -1.54 23.30 2.16
C LEU A 328 -2.95 22.86 1.74
N HIS A 329 -3.89 22.90 2.67
CA HIS A 329 -5.31 22.73 2.35
C HIS A 329 -5.97 24.12 2.25
N PRO A 330 -6.63 24.48 1.13
CA PRO A 330 -7.13 25.84 0.90
C PRO A 330 -8.03 26.39 2.02
N GLN A 331 -8.86 25.55 2.62
CA GLN A 331 -9.76 25.94 3.71
C GLN A 331 -9.26 25.61 5.13
N ARG A 332 -8.27 24.73 5.30
CA ARG A 332 -7.81 24.24 6.62
C ARG A 332 -6.43 24.76 7.01
N GLY A 333 -5.72 25.40 6.08
CA GLY A 333 -4.35 25.85 6.27
C GLY A 333 -3.34 24.73 6.07
N GLU A 334 -2.13 24.98 6.58
CA GLU A 334 -0.99 24.08 6.49
C GLU A 334 -1.18 22.84 7.37
N PHE A 335 -0.74 21.68 6.89
CA PHE A 335 -0.71 20.43 7.64
C PHE A 335 0.46 19.55 7.17
N GLU A 336 0.83 18.55 7.98
CA GLU A 336 1.86 17.58 7.60
C GLU A 336 1.26 16.29 7.07
N GLN A 337 1.97 15.66 6.14
CA GLN A 337 1.64 14.34 5.59
C GLN A 337 2.91 13.52 5.33
N LEU A 338 2.75 12.23 5.00
CA LEU A 338 3.89 11.41 4.55
C LEU A 338 4.50 11.98 3.26
N ALA A 339 5.81 12.14 3.28
CA ALA A 339 6.61 12.45 2.11
C ALA A 339 6.66 11.26 1.13
N ALA A 340 7.18 11.49 -0.07
CA ALA A 340 7.44 10.42 -1.03
C ALA A 340 8.58 9.53 -0.51
N LEU A 341 8.31 8.26 -0.18
CA LEU A 341 9.30 7.36 0.41
C LEU A 341 10.13 6.64 -0.67
N LEU A 342 11.09 7.35 -1.24
CA LEU A 342 11.79 6.96 -2.47
C LEU A 342 13.17 6.31 -2.24
N ALA A 343 13.27 5.44 -1.23
CA ALA A 343 14.50 4.71 -0.90
C ALA A 343 15.76 5.60 -0.79
N GLY A 344 15.64 6.78 -0.15
CA GLY A 344 16.75 7.73 0.04
C GLY A 344 17.05 8.63 -1.17
N SER A 345 16.30 8.48 -2.27
CA SER A 345 16.42 9.38 -3.43
C SER A 345 16.04 10.81 -3.08
N ALA A 346 16.63 11.77 -3.82
CA ALA A 346 16.33 13.18 -3.67
C ALA A 346 14.83 13.48 -3.84
N ARG A 347 14.31 14.30 -2.92
CA ARG A 347 12.90 14.74 -2.87
C ARG A 347 12.84 16.24 -3.17
N ASP A 348 13.00 16.60 -4.44
CA ASP A 348 12.87 17.98 -4.88
C ASP A 348 11.46 18.20 -5.43
N THR A 349 10.50 18.35 -4.53
CA THR A 349 9.10 18.61 -4.87
C THR A 349 8.59 19.83 -4.12
N PRO A 350 7.94 20.79 -4.81
CA PRO A 350 7.26 21.90 -4.16
C PRO A 350 6.27 21.44 -3.10
N GLN A 351 5.93 22.35 -2.18
CA GLN A 351 4.85 22.12 -1.21
C GLN A 351 3.56 21.73 -1.96
N HIS A 352 2.95 20.63 -1.54
CA HIS A 352 1.70 20.16 -2.16
C HIS A 352 0.54 21.04 -1.74
N VAL A 353 -0.24 21.51 -2.71
CA VAL A 353 -1.50 22.21 -2.46
C VAL A 353 -2.65 21.24 -2.77
N VAL A 354 -3.49 20.98 -1.77
CA VAL A 354 -4.64 20.10 -1.93
C VAL A 354 -5.66 20.78 -2.83
N ALA A 355 -5.96 20.18 -3.97
CA ALA A 355 -7.03 20.64 -4.83
C ALA A 355 -8.39 20.52 -4.12
N ALA A 356 -9.20 21.58 -4.18
CA ALA A 356 -10.54 21.61 -3.64
C ALA A 356 -11.41 20.48 -4.24
N PRO A 357 -12.43 19.96 -3.52
CA PRO A 357 -13.23 18.84 -4.01
C PRO A 357 -13.84 19.06 -5.40
N GLU A 358 -14.20 20.29 -5.75
CA GLU A 358 -14.78 20.73 -7.02
C GLU A 358 -13.75 21.04 -8.11
N HIS A 359 -12.47 21.14 -7.76
CA HIS A 359 -11.42 21.44 -8.73
C HIS A 359 -11.19 20.26 -9.67
N THR A 360 -11.13 20.55 -10.97
CA THR A 360 -10.69 19.61 -11.99
C THR A 360 -9.70 20.30 -12.93
N ASP A 361 -8.76 19.53 -13.46
CA ASP A 361 -7.79 19.93 -14.47
C ASP A 361 -8.28 19.53 -15.89
N THR A 362 -9.58 19.25 -16.04
CA THR A 362 -10.19 18.66 -17.25
C THR A 362 -9.78 19.40 -18.53
N ASN A 363 -9.98 20.72 -18.60
CA ASN A 363 -9.66 21.48 -19.81
C ASN A 363 -8.18 21.40 -20.17
N GLU A 364 -7.29 21.48 -19.19
CA GLU A 364 -5.85 21.40 -19.42
C GLU A 364 -5.42 19.99 -19.85
N ILE A 365 -6.04 18.95 -19.29
CA ILE A 365 -5.79 17.56 -19.68
C ILE A 365 -6.22 17.35 -21.14
N LEU A 366 -7.42 17.81 -21.49
CA LEU A 366 -7.98 17.63 -22.83
C LEU A 366 -7.20 18.42 -23.90
N ARG A 367 -6.75 19.64 -23.60
CA ARG A 367 -5.85 20.41 -24.48
C ARG A 367 -4.52 19.71 -24.68
N ALA A 368 -3.93 19.17 -23.62
CA ALA A 368 -2.68 18.42 -23.71
C ALA A 368 -2.85 17.14 -24.56
N ALA A 369 -4.06 16.56 -24.55
CA ALA A 369 -4.45 15.47 -25.44
C ALA A 369 -4.93 15.93 -26.83
N ALA A 370 -4.67 17.17 -27.21
CA ALA A 370 -4.97 17.75 -28.53
C ALA A 370 -6.46 17.83 -28.92
N LEU A 371 -7.38 17.92 -27.94
CA LEU A 371 -8.77 18.29 -28.24
C LEU A 371 -8.90 19.79 -28.45
N SER A 372 -9.71 20.19 -29.44
CA SER A 372 -10.07 21.58 -29.69
C SER A 372 -11.07 22.12 -28.64
N GLU A 373 -11.10 23.45 -28.46
CA GLU A 373 -12.09 24.08 -27.57
C GLU A 373 -13.54 23.76 -27.96
N ALA A 374 -13.81 23.59 -29.25
CA ALA A 374 -15.13 23.19 -29.74
C ALA A 374 -15.51 21.77 -29.28
N GLU A 375 -14.57 20.82 -29.32
CA GLU A 375 -14.81 19.45 -28.84
C GLU A 375 -14.97 19.40 -27.33
N ILE A 376 -14.14 20.14 -26.58
CA ILE A 376 -14.25 20.25 -25.12
C ILE A 376 -15.61 20.85 -24.74
N THR A 377 -16.04 21.91 -25.43
CA THR A 377 -17.34 22.55 -25.19
C THR A 377 -18.48 21.58 -25.46
N ARG A 378 -18.45 20.88 -26.60
CA ARG A 378 -19.45 19.84 -26.93
C ARG A 378 -19.53 18.74 -25.87
N LEU A 379 -18.38 18.20 -25.43
CA LEU A 379 -18.35 17.16 -24.39
C LEU A 379 -18.96 17.65 -23.08
N ARG A 380 -18.74 18.92 -22.72
CA ARG A 380 -19.33 19.52 -21.53
C ARG A 380 -20.84 19.73 -21.69
N ASP A 381 -21.29 20.25 -22.82
CA ASP A 381 -22.71 20.48 -23.11
C ASP A 381 -23.51 19.16 -23.13
N GLU A 382 -22.89 18.07 -23.56
CA GLU A 382 -23.45 16.71 -23.53
C GLU A 382 -23.40 16.05 -22.15
N GLY A 383 -22.78 16.70 -21.14
CA GLY A 383 -22.61 16.15 -19.80
C GLY A 383 -21.59 15.01 -19.70
N CYS A 384 -20.72 14.84 -20.71
CA CYS A 384 -19.68 13.82 -20.72
C CYS A 384 -18.52 14.16 -19.77
N ILE A 385 -18.31 15.45 -19.48
CA ILE A 385 -17.25 15.96 -18.59
C ILE A 385 -17.82 17.09 -17.71
N GLU A 386 -17.10 17.43 -16.63
CA GLU A 386 -17.38 18.63 -15.82
C GLU A 386 -16.69 19.90 -16.37
#